data_AF-A0ABD0KLF2-F1
#
_entry.id   AF-A0ABD0KLF2-F1
#
_cell.length_a   1.000
_cell.length_b   1.000
_cell.length_c   1.000
_cell.angle_alpha   90.00
_cell.angle_beta   90.00
_cell.angle_gamma   90.00
#
_symmetry.space_group_name_H-M   'P 1'
#
loop_
_entity.id
_entity.type
_entity.pdbx_description
1 polymer ?
#
loop_
_entity_poly.entity_id
_entity_poly.type
_entity_poly.pdbx_seq_one_letter_code
_entity_poly.pdbx_strand_id
1 'polypeptide(L)'
;MPSLLLVVVGLVVLAGDCVQGKVDYRCRFGPMLSATDDAGVTHYFCATEMDPPFMQRGQYLVTRDAQNTCYECVCEDEIGMACCESERPVMHV
;
A
#
# COMPACT_ATOMS: atom_id res chain seq x y z
N MET A 1 5.19 34.86 -44.66
CA MET A 1 4.24 34.66 -43.54
C MET A 1 4.68 33.44 -42.73
N PRO A 2 5.51 33.59 -41.67
CA PRO A 2 5.87 32.47 -40.80
C PRO A 2 5.64 32.85 -39.32
N SER A 3 4.44 32.71 -38.78
CA SER A 3 4.20 33.12 -37.38
C SER A 3 3.15 32.34 -36.60
N LEU A 4 2.75 31.14 -37.03
CA LEU A 4 1.71 30.37 -36.32
C LEU A 4 2.10 28.96 -35.89
N LEU A 5 3.22 28.42 -36.41
CA LEU A 5 3.62 27.03 -36.13
C LEU A 5 4.44 26.85 -34.84
N LEU A 6 5.01 27.93 -34.29
CA LEU A 6 5.87 27.86 -33.10
C LEU A 6 5.10 27.90 -31.76
N VAL A 7 3.83 28.32 -31.76
CA VAL A 7 3.06 28.49 -30.51
C VAL A 7 2.47 27.16 -30.02
N VAL A 8 2.24 26.20 -30.91
CA VAL A 8 1.59 24.92 -30.54
C VAL A 8 2.56 23.94 -29.88
N VAL A 9 3.87 24.07 -30.13
CA VAL A 9 4.89 23.16 -29.56
C VAL A 9 5.26 23.53 -28.11
N GLY A 10 5.00 24.77 -27.68
CA GLY A 10 5.35 25.23 -26.33
C GLY A 10 4.34 24.83 -25.23
N LEU A 11 3.09 24.49 -25.60
CA LEU A 11 2.01 24.34 -24.61
C LEU A 11 1.88 22.92 -24.02
N VAL A 12 2.64 21.94 -24.51
CA VAL A 12 2.53 20.54 -24.06
C VAL A 12 3.51 20.21 -22.91
N VAL A 13 4.41 21.12 -22.56
CA VAL A 13 5.49 20.85 -21.57
C VAL A 13 5.12 21.23 -20.13
N LEU A 14 3.92 21.80 -19.89
CA LEU A 14 3.53 22.35 -18.58
C LEU A 14 2.44 21.53 -17.84
N ALA A 15 2.22 20.28 -18.22
CA ALA A 15 1.34 19.35 -17.49
C ALA A 15 2.11 18.15 -16.92
N GLY A 16 3.40 18.35 -16.60
CA GLY A 16 4.31 17.34 -16.07
C GLY A 16 4.41 17.30 -14.54
N ASP A 17 3.55 18.02 -13.82
CA ASP A 17 3.55 18.03 -12.36
C ASP A 17 2.69 16.87 -11.83
N CYS A 18 3.36 15.96 -11.10
CA CYS A 18 2.83 14.76 -10.40
C CYS A 18 2.77 13.42 -11.16
N VAL A 19 3.57 13.21 -12.23
CA VAL A 19 3.84 11.85 -12.72
C VAL A 19 5.33 11.52 -12.67
N GLN A 20 5.95 11.75 -11.53
CA GLN A 20 7.06 10.87 -11.14
C GLN A 20 6.41 9.57 -10.69
N GLY A 21 6.18 8.66 -11.64
CA GLY A 21 5.89 7.27 -11.32
C GLY A 21 7.10 6.72 -10.59
N LYS A 22 7.14 6.86 -9.27
CA LYS A 22 8.11 6.20 -8.42
C LYS A 22 7.66 4.75 -8.35
N VAL A 23 8.07 3.95 -9.33
CA VAL A 23 7.84 2.50 -9.40
C VAL A 23 8.77 1.80 -8.40
N ASP A 24 8.80 2.29 -7.17
CA ASP A 24 9.59 1.74 -6.07
C ASP A 24 8.59 1.48 -4.93
N TYR A 25 7.54 0.72 -5.24
CA TYR A 25 6.59 0.23 -4.24
C TYR A 25 7.31 -0.82 -3.39
N ARG A 26 7.63 -0.45 -2.16
CA ARG A 26 8.21 -1.38 -1.19
C ARG A 26 7.09 -2.17 -0.54
N CYS A 27 7.01 -3.46 -0.88
CA CYS A 27 6.09 -4.39 -0.26
C CYS A 27 6.83 -5.35 0.66
N ARG A 28 6.27 -5.57 1.85
CA ARG A 28 6.65 -6.61 2.79
C ARG A 28 5.68 -7.76 2.64
N PHE A 29 6.19 -8.97 2.56
CA PHE A 29 5.40 -10.19 2.45
C PHE A 29 5.65 -11.08 3.65
N GLY A 30 4.64 -11.83 4.06
CA GLY A 30 4.72 -12.71 5.22
C GLY A 30 3.74 -13.88 5.10
N PRO A 31 4.00 -14.99 5.80
CA PRO A 31 3.10 -16.12 5.78
C PRO A 31 1.83 -15.81 6.59
N MET A 32 0.74 -16.48 6.25
CA MET A 32 -0.40 -16.60 7.15
C MET A 32 -0.05 -17.57 8.27
N LEU A 33 -0.39 -17.17 9.49
CA LEU A 33 -0.21 -17.95 10.71
C LEU A 33 -1.57 -18.45 11.21
N SER A 34 -1.55 -19.52 11.99
CA SER A 34 -2.75 -20.07 12.61
C SER A 34 -2.51 -20.41 14.07
N ALA A 35 -3.48 -20.15 14.93
CA ALA A 35 -3.48 -20.57 16.33
C ALA A 35 -4.83 -21.19 16.69
N THR A 36 -4.83 -22.25 17.49
CA THR A 36 -6.06 -22.87 17.99
C THR A 36 -6.28 -22.44 19.43
N ASP A 37 -7.47 -21.93 19.73
CA ASP A 37 -7.83 -21.53 21.08
C ASP A 37 -8.24 -22.72 21.97
N ASP A 38 -8.49 -22.46 23.25
CA ASP A 38 -8.88 -23.49 24.22
C ASP A 38 -10.25 -24.13 23.90
N ALA A 39 -11.05 -23.51 23.03
CA ALA A 39 -12.32 -24.06 22.55
C ALA A 39 -12.14 -24.95 21.31
N GLY A 40 -10.92 -25.11 20.81
CA GLY A 40 -10.62 -25.88 19.61
C GLY A 40 -10.86 -25.13 18.30
N VAL A 41 -11.08 -23.82 18.34
CA VAL A 41 -11.29 -22.99 17.15
C VAL A 41 -9.95 -22.51 16.61
N THR A 42 -9.67 -22.81 15.34
CA THR A 42 -8.47 -22.31 14.65
C THR A 42 -8.72 -20.91 14.07
N HIS A 43 -7.93 -19.95 14.53
CA HIS A 43 -7.89 -18.57 14.05
C HIS A 43 -6.72 -18.40 13.08
N TYR A 44 -6.94 -17.64 12.02
CA TYR A 44 -5.93 -17.34 11.00
C TYR A 44 -5.62 -15.85 10.98
N PHE A 45 -4.34 -15.50 10.97
CA PHE A 45 -3.87 -14.12 11.07
C PHE A 45 -2.51 -13.91 10.39
N CYS A 46 -2.17 -12.66 10.11
CA CYS A 46 -0.89 -12.26 9.56
C CYS A 46 -0.18 -11.29 10.52
N ALA A 47 1.13 -11.43 10.68
CA ALA A 47 1.96 -10.51 11.46
C ALA A 47 2.39 -9.33 10.58
N THR A 48 2.03 -8.11 10.96
CA THR A 48 2.29 -6.89 10.18
C THR A 48 3.61 -6.21 10.56
N GLU A 49 4.16 -6.52 11.74
CA GLU A 49 5.29 -5.81 12.36
C GLU A 49 5.05 -4.30 12.54
N MET A 50 3.78 -3.87 12.53
CA MET A 50 3.32 -2.48 12.66
C MET A 50 2.28 -2.38 13.79
N ASP A 51 1.59 -1.26 13.94
CA ASP A 51 0.49 -1.12 14.92
C ASP A 51 -0.86 -1.00 14.20
N PRO A 52 -1.78 -1.99 14.30
CA PRO A 52 -1.71 -3.21 15.12
C PRO A 52 -0.70 -4.25 14.59
N PRO A 53 -0.10 -5.06 15.49
CA PRO A 53 0.95 -6.04 15.14
C PRO A 53 0.44 -7.28 14.40
N PHE A 54 -0.88 -7.48 14.40
CA PHE A 54 -1.52 -8.60 13.72
C PHE A 54 -2.80 -8.12 13.04
N MET A 55 -3.15 -8.78 11.95
CA MET A 55 -4.42 -8.63 11.27
C MET A 55 -5.03 -10.02 11.02
N GLN A 56 -6.35 -10.15 11.13
CA GLN A 56 -7.02 -11.41 10.87
C GLN A 56 -7.11 -11.70 9.37
N ARG A 57 -7.31 -12.97 9.02
CA ARG A 57 -7.60 -13.36 7.65
C ARG A 57 -8.80 -12.60 7.08
N GLY A 58 -8.69 -12.16 5.83
CA GLY A 58 -9.70 -11.41 5.08
C GLY A 58 -9.80 -9.94 5.51
N GLN A 59 -8.90 -9.46 6.39
CA GLN A 59 -8.87 -8.07 6.77
C GLN A 59 -8.01 -7.25 5.81
N TYR A 60 -8.33 -5.96 5.75
CA TYR A 60 -7.53 -4.91 5.16
C TYR A 60 -7.19 -3.90 6.25
N LEU A 61 -5.95 -3.44 6.28
CA LEU A 61 -5.45 -2.52 7.29
C LEU A 61 -4.63 -1.43 6.62
N VAL A 62 -4.85 -0.17 7.03
CA VAL A 62 -3.92 0.92 6.72
C VAL A 62 -3.23 1.31 8.03
N THR A 63 -1.91 1.16 8.06
CA THR A 63 -1.11 1.36 9.26
C THR A 63 0.19 2.11 8.92
N ARG A 64 1.01 2.39 9.93
CA ARG A 64 2.30 3.04 9.78
C ARG A 64 3.38 2.25 10.50
N ASP A 65 4.58 2.30 9.95
CA ASP A 65 5.77 1.79 10.64
C ASP A 65 6.30 2.78 11.69
N ALA A 66 7.36 2.39 12.39
CA ALA A 66 8.03 3.22 13.39
C ALA A 66 8.64 4.52 12.79
N GLN A 67 8.84 4.57 11.48
CA GLN A 67 9.33 5.71 10.72
C GLN A 67 8.19 6.59 10.19
N ASN A 68 6.94 6.31 10.59
CA ASN A 68 5.72 7.01 10.18
C ASN A 68 5.37 6.88 8.68
N THR A 69 5.92 5.85 8.01
CA THR A 69 5.64 5.50 6.61
C THR A 69 4.30 4.79 6.54
N CYS A 70 3.41 5.19 5.62
CA CYS A 70 2.11 4.55 5.45
C CYS A 70 2.24 3.22 4.71
N TYR A 71 1.56 2.19 5.21
CA TYR A 71 1.41 0.90 4.55
C TYR A 71 -0.05 0.51 4.42
N GLU A 72 -0.39 -0.08 3.29
CA GLU A 72 -1.66 -0.77 3.04
C GLU A 72 -1.39 -2.28 3.09
N CYS A 73 -2.08 -2.97 4.00
CA CYS A 73 -1.87 -4.37 4.31
C CYS A 73 -3.11 -5.21 4.02
N VAL A 74 -2.91 -6.39 3.43
CA VAL A 74 -3.92 -7.43 3.22
C VAL A 74 -3.43 -8.76 3.78
N CYS A 75 -4.36 -9.58 4.28
CA CYS A 75 -4.08 -10.94 4.75
C CYS A 75 -5.07 -11.92 4.11
N GLU A 76 -4.65 -12.68 3.11
CA GLU A 76 -5.51 -13.54 2.29
C GLU A 76 -4.95 -14.96 2.16
N ASP A 77 -5.82 -15.95 1.95
CA ASP A 77 -5.45 -17.38 1.98
C ASP A 77 -4.37 -17.76 0.95
N GLU A 78 -4.39 -17.14 -0.24
CA GLU A 78 -3.46 -17.49 -1.34
C GLU A 78 -2.15 -16.71 -1.31
N ILE A 79 -2.13 -15.56 -0.65
CA ILE A 79 -1.01 -14.60 -0.70
C ILE A 79 -0.28 -14.56 0.65
N GLY A 80 -0.97 -14.90 1.74
CA GLY A 80 -0.55 -14.56 3.09
C GLY A 80 -0.69 -13.07 3.34
N MET A 81 0.33 -12.47 3.93
CA MET A 81 0.42 -11.04 4.17
C MET A 81 1.09 -10.34 2.99
N ALA A 82 0.50 -9.22 2.55
CA ALA A 82 1.20 -8.22 1.74
C ALA A 82 0.93 -6.83 2.31
N CYS A 83 2.00 -6.13 2.72
CA CYS A 83 1.97 -4.74 3.21
C CYS A 83 2.80 -3.86 2.29
N CYS A 84 2.19 -2.95 1.54
CA CYS A 84 2.88 -2.09 0.59
C CYS A 84 2.85 -0.63 1.01
N GLU A 85 3.97 0.08 0.82
CA GLU A 85 4.02 1.52 1.04
C GLU A 85 2.98 2.24 0.16
N SER A 86 2.19 3.14 0.75
CA SER A 86 1.19 3.94 0.04
C SER A 86 1.51 5.43 0.15
N GLU A 87 1.52 6.11 -0.99
CA GLU A 87 1.67 7.58 -1.05
C GLU A 87 0.37 8.32 -0.70
N ARG A 88 -0.74 7.59 -0.51
CA ARG A 88 -2.03 8.20 -0.21
C ARG A 88 -2.06 8.64 1.25
N PRO A 89 -2.45 9.90 1.54
CA PRO A 89 -2.70 10.31 2.91
C PRO A 89 -3.85 9.47 3.48
N VAL A 90 -3.61 8.86 4.64
CA VAL A 90 -4.63 8.06 5.36
C VAL A 90 -5.77 9.01 5.75
N MET A 91 -6.90 8.95 5.04
CA MET A 91 -8.14 9.54 5.54
C MET A 91 -8.69 8.58 6.60
N HIS A 92 -8.57 8.96 7.87
CA HIS A 92 -9.32 8.30 8.94
C HIS A 92 -10.82 8.42 8.61
N VAL A 93 -11.46 7.29 8.32
CA VAL A 93 -12.93 7.17 8.25
C VAL A 93 -13.42 6.70 9.61
#